data_AF-K0S1C6-F1
#
_entry.id   AF-K0S1C6-F1
#
_cell.length_a   1.000
_cell.length_b   1.000
_cell.length_c   1.000
_cell.angle_alpha   90.00
_cell.angle_beta   90.00
_cell.angle_gamma   90.00
#
_symmetry.space_group_name_H-M   'P 1'
#
loop_
_entity.id
_entity.type
_entity.pdbx_description
1 polymer ?
#
loop_
_entity_poly.entity_id
_entity_poly.type
_entity_poly.pdbx_seq_one_letter_code
_entity_poly.pdbx_strand_id
1 'polypeptide(L)'
;HKVANLLESELGGRRCEIVNLISRPELNGKTCLVDEYLPDGNQYKVTLETKCKEVLVLGPDNLKRRDRTPQDCGYYIEFKNGRAIRHDFDSSEDCQAFVKALNRDETQPVVTEESMAAAEQAAAELLAELGLDDLPNESSTKAQKSKKKKGGKKKKKSKLRPRVCY
;
A
#
# COMPACT_ATOMS: atom_id res chain seq x y z
N HIS A 1 2.33 -11.00 30.93
CA HIS A 1 2.98 -9.77 31.43
C HIS A 1 3.75 -8.99 30.35
N LYS A 2 4.61 -9.59 29.52
CA LYS A 2 5.36 -8.83 28.48
C LYS A 2 4.51 -7.95 27.54
N VAL A 3 3.38 -8.47 27.05
CA VAL A 3 2.48 -7.70 26.16
C VAL A 3 1.73 -6.60 26.91
N ALA A 4 1.42 -6.81 28.20
CA ALA A 4 0.77 -5.78 29.02
C ALA A 4 1.68 -4.57 29.19
N ASN A 5 2.94 -4.79 29.56
CA ASN A 5 3.93 -3.72 29.73
C ASN A 5 4.16 -2.94 28.42
N LEU A 6 4.10 -3.60 27.26
CA LEU A 6 4.19 -2.94 25.96
C LEU A 6 2.98 -2.04 25.71
N LEU A 7 1.76 -2.54 25.93
CA LEU A 7 0.53 -1.79 25.66
C LEU A 7 0.28 -0.67 26.67
N GLU A 8 0.79 -0.80 27.89
CA GLU A 8 0.71 0.21 28.95
C GLU A 8 1.68 1.37 28.73
N SER A 9 2.75 1.15 27.97
CA SER A 9 3.69 2.21 27.61
C SER A 9 3.11 3.17 26.55
N GLU A 10 3.47 4.45 26.65
CA GLU A 10 3.09 5.48 25.68
C GLU A 10 3.51 5.15 24.23
N LEU A 11 4.67 4.52 24.05
CA LEU A 11 5.25 4.27 22.73
C LEU A 11 5.17 2.79 22.32
N GLY A 12 4.79 1.91 23.22
CA GLY A 12 4.82 0.48 22.96
C GLY A 12 3.84 0.04 21.87
N GLY A 13 4.32 -0.79 20.94
CA GLY A 13 3.57 -1.24 19.78
C GLY A 13 3.30 -0.15 18.73
N ARG A 14 3.77 1.08 18.95
CA ARG A 14 3.56 2.20 18.04
C ARG A 14 4.76 2.40 17.12
N ARG A 15 4.50 3.13 16.05
CA ARG A 15 5.51 3.57 15.12
C ARG A 15 6.12 4.88 15.60
N CYS A 16 7.45 4.91 15.64
CA CYS A 16 8.21 6.04 16.13
C CYS A 16 9.29 6.43 15.11
N GLU A 17 9.75 7.67 15.24
CA GLU A 17 10.92 8.21 14.58
C GLU A 17 12.04 8.31 15.61
N ILE A 18 13.25 7.93 15.20
CA ILE A 18 14.44 8.06 16.05
C ILE A 18 14.90 9.51 16.02
N VAL A 19 15.10 10.09 17.20
CA VAL A 19 15.54 11.48 17.38
C VAL A 19 16.66 11.56 18.42
N ASN A 20 17.45 12.63 18.35
CA ASN A 20 18.46 12.96 19.36
C ASN A 20 19.48 11.84 19.68
N LEU A 21 19.73 10.93 18.73
CA LEU A 21 20.68 9.84 18.92
C LEU A 21 22.10 10.35 18.64
N ILE A 22 22.92 10.44 19.69
CA ILE A 22 24.29 10.99 19.62
C ILE A 22 25.28 9.94 19.09
N SER A 23 25.10 8.68 19.48
CA SER A 23 26.02 7.58 19.13
C SER A 23 25.97 7.21 17.65
N ARG A 24 24.82 7.38 17.02
CA ARG A 24 24.55 7.05 15.61
C ARG A 24 23.63 8.11 14.98
N PRO A 25 24.15 9.30 14.66
CA PRO A 25 23.35 10.39 14.13
C PRO A 25 22.68 10.04 12.78
N GLU A 26 23.22 9.08 12.03
CA GLU A 26 22.68 8.56 10.77
C GLU A 26 21.35 7.80 10.92
N LEU A 27 20.94 7.49 12.16
CA LEU A 27 19.65 6.89 12.45
C LEU A 27 18.57 7.93 12.76
N ASN A 28 18.95 9.18 13.03
CA ASN A 28 17.98 10.24 13.28
C ASN A 28 17.13 10.49 12.03
N GLY A 29 15.82 10.62 12.23
CA GLY A 29 14.83 10.74 11.15
C GLY A 29 14.35 9.41 10.57
N LYS A 30 14.99 8.27 10.93
CA LYS A 30 14.52 6.95 10.49
C LYS A 30 13.32 6.49 11.31
N THR A 31 12.46 5.71 10.66
CA THR A 31 11.25 5.14 11.29
C THR A 31 11.50 3.75 11.84
N CYS A 32 10.82 3.45 12.94
CA CYS A 32 10.93 2.19 13.67
C CYS A 32 9.60 1.81 14.31
N LEU A 33 9.46 0.52 14.62
CA LEU A 33 8.34 -0.04 15.37
C LEU A 33 8.82 -0.50 16.74
N VAL A 34 8.08 -0.16 17.79
CA VAL A 34 8.40 -0.57 19.16
C VAL A 34 7.86 -1.97 19.41
N ASP A 35 8.75 -2.95 19.51
CA ASP A 35 8.39 -4.36 19.69
C ASP A 35 8.26 -4.78 21.15
N GLU A 36 9.10 -4.24 22.02
CA GLU A 36 9.15 -4.62 23.44
C GLU A 36 9.52 -3.41 24.31
N TYR A 37 8.91 -3.32 25.49
CA TYR A 37 9.27 -2.34 26.52
C TYR A 37 10.01 -3.04 27.67
N LEU A 38 11.17 -2.51 28.04
CA LEU A 38 12.05 -2.98 29.10
C LEU A 38 11.92 -2.03 30.30
N PRO A 39 11.09 -2.37 31.31
CA PRO A 39 10.80 -1.48 32.42
C PRO A 39 12.01 -1.26 33.34
N ASP A 40 12.93 -2.23 33.44
CA ASP A 40 14.11 -2.16 34.32
C ASP A 40 15.06 -1.01 33.97
N GLY A 41 15.04 -0.56 32.71
CA GLY A 41 15.87 0.55 32.21
C GLY A 41 15.06 1.68 31.58
N ASN A 42 13.73 1.65 31.65
CA ASN A 42 12.84 2.54 30.89
C ASN A 42 13.25 2.65 29.41
N GLN A 43 13.44 1.50 28.76
CA GLN A 43 13.97 1.41 27.40
C GLN A 43 13.03 0.64 26.48
N TYR A 44 13.12 0.92 25.19
CA TYR A 44 12.33 0.33 24.14
C TYR A 44 13.21 -0.46 23.20
N LYS A 45 12.83 -1.70 22.95
CA LYS A 45 13.37 -2.48 21.84
C LYS A 45 12.58 -2.13 20.60
N VAL A 46 13.26 -1.56 19.62
CA VAL A 46 12.65 -1.10 18.37
C VAL A 46 13.26 -1.80 17.18
N THR A 47 12.45 -2.09 16.17
CA THR A 47 12.90 -2.59 14.86
C THR A 47 12.79 -1.48 13.83
N LEU A 48 13.87 -1.18 13.12
CA LEU A 48 13.87 -0.22 12.01
C LEU A 48 12.96 -0.72 10.87
N GLU A 49 12.18 0.19 10.28
CA GLU A 49 11.39 -0.07 9.08
C GLU A 49 12.24 0.00 7.79
N THR A 50 13.50 -0.46 7.86
CA THR A 50 14.40 -0.60 6.71
C THR A 50 14.43 -2.05 6.24
N LYS A 51 14.93 -2.30 5.02
CA LYS A 51 15.09 -3.67 4.47
C LYS A 51 15.82 -4.63 5.42
N CYS A 52 16.78 -4.12 6.19
CA CYS A 52 17.64 -4.93 7.05
C CYS A 52 16.99 -5.25 8.40
N LYS A 53 15.87 -4.58 8.77
CA LYS A 53 15.13 -4.78 10.02
C LYS A 53 16.05 -4.83 11.25
N GLU A 54 16.97 -3.87 11.33
CA GLU A 54 17.89 -3.76 12.45
C GLU A 54 17.11 -3.51 13.74
N VAL A 55 17.53 -4.15 14.83
CA VAL A 55 16.90 -4.04 16.14
C VAL A 55 17.80 -3.23 17.07
N LEU A 56 17.23 -2.22 17.70
CA LEU A 56 17.93 -1.28 18.58
C LEU A 56 17.24 -1.22 19.94
N VAL A 57 17.98 -0.81 20.97
CA VAL A 57 17.43 -0.51 22.30
C VAL A 57 17.62 0.97 22.55
N LEU A 58 16.52 1.72 22.68
CA LEU A 58 16.51 3.18 22.76
C LEU A 58 15.70 3.65 23.96
N GLY A 59 16.08 4.80 24.54
CA GLY A 59 15.28 5.46 25.57
C GLY A 59 14.08 6.21 24.98
N PRO A 60 13.09 6.59 25.82
CA PRO A 60 11.96 7.43 25.40
C PRO A 60 12.42 8.76 24.78
N ASP A 61 13.49 9.38 25.30
CA ASP A 61 14.01 10.65 24.79
C ASP A 61 14.54 10.56 23.36
N ASN A 62 14.82 9.35 22.89
CA ASN A 62 15.29 9.07 21.53
C ASN A 62 14.17 8.66 20.57
N LEU A 63 12.92 8.65 21.02
CA LEU A 63 11.79 8.18 20.23
C LEU A 63 10.69 9.23 20.20
N LYS A 64 10.27 9.61 18.99
CA LYS A 64 9.13 10.48 18.77
C LYS A 64 8.03 9.69 18.07
N ARG A 65 6.81 9.71 18.61
CA ARG A 65 5.68 9.03 17.96
C ARG A 65 5.45 9.60 16.55
N ARG A 66 5.38 8.73 15.55
CA ARG A 66 5.12 9.06 14.14
C ARG A 66 4.14 8.08 13.54
N ASP A 67 2.86 8.44 13.61
CA ASP A 67 1.80 7.65 12.99
C ASP A 67 1.88 7.72 11.46
N ARG A 68 1.36 6.70 10.79
CA ARG A 68 1.26 6.69 9.32
C ARG A 68 0.23 7.73 8.88
N THR A 69 0.64 8.62 7.99
CA THR A 69 -0.27 9.53 7.29
C THR A 69 -0.51 9.03 5.87
N PRO A 70 -1.58 9.49 5.19
CA PRO A 70 -1.77 9.20 3.76
C PRO A 70 -0.62 9.65 2.86
N GLN A 71 0.25 10.57 3.31
CA GLN A 71 1.46 10.97 2.57
C GLN A 71 2.70 10.12 2.93
N ASP A 72 2.59 9.28 3.95
CA ASP A 72 3.66 8.45 4.49
C ASP A 72 3.20 6.99 4.52
N CYS A 73 2.73 6.54 3.35
CA CYS A 73 2.35 5.17 3.07
C CYS A 73 3.61 4.30 3.12
N GLY A 74 3.84 3.59 4.23
CA GLY A 74 5.01 2.70 4.36
C GLY A 74 5.08 1.52 3.37
N TYR A 75 4.14 1.43 2.42
CA TYR A 75 4.15 0.50 1.28
C TYR A 75 3.12 0.95 0.24
N TYR A 76 3.29 0.54 -1.02
CA TYR A 76 2.30 0.67 -2.10
C TYR A 76 1.81 -0.72 -2.52
N ILE A 77 0.52 -0.87 -2.80
CA ILE A 77 -0.06 -2.12 -3.32
C ILE A 77 -0.62 -1.86 -4.71
N GLU A 78 -0.03 -2.51 -5.71
CA GLU A 78 -0.50 -2.49 -7.09
C GLU A 78 -1.30 -3.77 -7.39
N PHE A 79 -2.40 -3.65 -8.15
CA PHE A 79 -3.13 -4.81 -8.65
C PHE A 79 -2.93 -4.93 -10.15
N LYS A 80 -2.13 -5.92 -10.58
CA LYS A 80 -1.90 -6.24 -12.00
C LYS A 80 -2.30 -7.67 -12.30
N ASN A 81 -3.11 -7.87 -13.34
CA ASN A 81 -3.55 -9.20 -13.81
C ASN A 81 -4.12 -10.09 -12.71
N GLY A 82 -4.94 -9.53 -11.82
CA GLY A 82 -5.54 -10.24 -10.68
C GLY A 82 -4.57 -10.61 -9.56
N ARG A 83 -3.34 -10.10 -9.58
CA ARG A 83 -2.34 -10.28 -8.51
C ARG A 83 -2.09 -8.97 -7.78
N ALA A 84 -2.07 -9.03 -6.45
CA ALA A 84 -1.61 -7.93 -5.60
C ALA A 84 -0.09 -7.99 -5.48
N ILE A 85 0.58 -6.91 -5.88
CA ILE A 85 2.02 -6.71 -5.77
C ILE A 85 2.25 -5.67 -4.69
N ARG A 86 3.07 -6.00 -3.69
CA ARG A 86 3.44 -5.08 -2.63
C ARG A 86 4.83 -4.52 -2.93
N HIS A 87 4.91 -3.20 -2.98
CA HIS A 87 6.15 -2.44 -3.10
C HIS A 87 6.49 -1.86 -1.73
N ASP A 88 7.59 -2.33 -1.14
CA ASP A 88 8.17 -1.76 0.07
C ASP A 88 9.29 -0.79 -0.35
N PHE A 89 9.35 0.38 0.29
CA PHE A 89 10.30 1.45 -0.01
C PHE A 89 11.25 1.68 1.16
N ASP A 90 12.46 2.14 0.88
CA ASP A 90 13.45 2.46 1.93
C ASP A 90 13.21 3.84 2.54
N SER A 91 12.61 4.77 1.78
CA SER A 91 12.25 6.11 2.22
C SER A 91 10.83 6.50 1.79
N SER A 92 10.24 7.47 2.47
CA SER A 92 8.96 8.06 2.07
C SER A 92 9.07 8.81 0.73
N GLU A 93 10.24 9.38 0.44
CA GLU A 93 10.52 10.08 -0.81
C GLU A 93 10.45 9.11 -2.01
N ASP A 94 11.03 7.91 -1.87
CA ASP A 94 10.96 6.88 -2.91
C ASP A 94 9.52 6.42 -3.17
N CYS A 95 8.74 6.22 -2.10
CA CYS A 95 7.32 5.89 -2.23
C CYS A 95 6.56 6.99 -2.96
N GLN A 96 6.82 8.25 -2.62
CA GLN A 96 6.18 9.40 -3.26
C GLN A 96 6.62 9.53 -4.73
N ALA A 97 7.90 9.32 -5.03
CA ALA A 97 8.42 9.33 -6.39
C ALA A 97 7.76 8.25 -7.24
N PHE A 98 7.61 7.04 -6.70
CA PHE A 98 6.92 5.94 -7.36
C PHE A 98 5.44 6.26 -7.62
N VAL A 99 4.71 6.76 -6.62
CA VAL A 99 3.31 7.17 -6.77
C VAL A 99 3.18 8.32 -7.78
N LYS A 100 4.08 9.31 -7.75
CA LYS A 100 4.09 10.41 -8.72
C LYS A 100 4.37 9.92 -10.15
N ALA A 101 5.24 8.94 -10.34
CA ALA A 101 5.49 8.33 -11.64
C ALA A 101 4.23 7.63 -12.17
N LEU A 102 3.55 6.83 -11.34
CA LEU A 102 2.30 6.17 -11.73
C LEU A 102 1.20 7.16 -12.14
N ASN A 103 1.01 8.25 -11.40
CA ASN A 103 0.01 9.27 -11.76
C ASN A 103 0.34 9.99 -13.08
N ARG A 104 1.60 9.99 -13.53
CA ARG A 104 1.97 10.53 -14.85
C ARG A 104 1.64 9.53 -15.97
N ASP A 105 1.89 8.24 -15.75
CA ASP A 105 1.51 7.18 -16.69
C ASP A 105 -0.01 6.93 -16.75
N GLU A 106 -0.74 7.18 -15.65
CA GLU A 106 -2.20 7.16 -15.58
C GLU A 106 -2.85 8.45 -16.09
N THR A 107 -2.09 9.37 -16.70
CA THR A 107 -2.69 10.39 -17.56
C THR A 107 -3.30 9.66 -18.75
N GLN A 108 -4.52 9.16 -18.54
CA GLN A 108 -5.38 8.64 -19.59
C GLN A 108 -5.34 9.65 -20.75
N PRO A 109 -5.37 9.19 -22.01
CA PRO A 109 -5.50 10.11 -23.13
C PRO A 109 -6.64 11.06 -22.77
N VAL A 110 -6.33 12.36 -22.66
CA VAL A 110 -7.35 13.38 -22.47
C VAL A 110 -8.35 13.11 -23.57
N VAL A 111 -9.55 12.67 -23.19
CA VAL A 111 -10.66 12.54 -24.12
C VAL A 111 -11.01 13.97 -24.47
N THR A 112 -10.33 14.49 -25.50
CA THR A 112 -10.68 15.76 -26.11
C THR A 112 -12.03 15.58 -26.78
N GLU A 113 -12.80 16.65 -26.83
CA GLU A 113 -14.10 16.67 -27.52
C GLU A 113 -13.96 16.14 -28.97
N GLU A 114 -12.83 16.43 -29.62
CA GLU A 114 -12.47 15.94 -30.94
C GLU A 114 -12.30 14.41 -31.00
N SER A 115 -11.62 13.79 -30.02
CA SER A 115 -11.46 12.32 -29.99
C SER A 115 -12.78 11.59 -29.70
N MET A 116 -13.68 12.23 -28.95
CA MET A 116 -15.02 11.71 -28.68
C MET A 116 -15.90 11.79 -29.92
N ALA A 117 -15.87 12.94 -30.62
CA ALA A 117 -16.60 13.13 -31.87
C ALA A 117 -16.12 12.16 -32.98
N ALA A 118 -14.81 11.94 -33.10
CA ALA A 118 -14.26 10.98 -34.06
C ALA A 118 -14.69 9.54 -33.75
N ALA A 119 -14.73 9.15 -32.48
CA ALA A 119 -15.20 7.83 -32.07
C ALA A 119 -16.71 7.65 -32.33
N GLU A 120 -17.52 8.68 -32.06
CA GLU A 120 -18.96 8.67 -32.33
C GLU A 120 -19.26 8.61 -33.84
N GLN A 121 -18.54 9.40 -34.64
CA GLN A 121 -18.70 9.38 -36.09
C GLN A 121 -18.30 8.03 -36.69
N ALA A 122 -17.19 7.44 -36.23
CA ALA A 122 -16.78 6.10 -36.66
C ALA A 122 -17.81 5.01 -36.27
N ALA A 123 -18.44 5.13 -35.10
CA ALA A 123 -19.51 4.23 -34.69
C ALA A 123 -20.77 4.41 -35.56
N ALA A 124 -21.13 5.65 -35.90
CA ALA A 124 -22.25 5.94 -36.78
C ALA A 124 -22.04 5.42 -38.21
N GLU A 125 -20.83 5.57 -38.77
CA GLU A 125 -20.48 5.03 -40.09
C GLU A 125 -20.56 3.49 -40.13
N LEU A 126 -20.07 2.80 -39.09
CA LEU A 126 -20.20 1.34 -38.99
C LEU A 126 -21.66 0.89 -38.83
N LEU A 127 -22.48 1.62 -38.09
CA LEU A 127 -23.92 1.32 -37.96
C LEU A 127 -24.65 1.50 -39.30
N ALA A 128 -24.30 2.55 -40.05
CA ALA A 128 -24.86 2.82 -41.36
C ALA A 128 -24.46 1.74 -42.39
N GLU A 129 -23.21 1.25 -42.34
CA GLU A 129 -22.76 0.16 -43.23
C GLU A 129 -23.45 -1.18 -42.91
N LEU A 130 -23.79 -1.42 -41.64
CA LEU A 130 -24.53 -2.61 -41.21
C LEU A 130 -26.05 -2.52 -41.44
N GLY A 131 -26.58 -1.34 -41.81
CA GLY A 131 -28.00 -1.15 -42.16
C GLY A 131 -28.98 -1.43 -41.01
N LEU A 132 -28.60 -1.08 -39.77
CA LEU A 132 -29.37 -1.34 -38.55
C LEU A 132 -30.22 -0.14 -38.06
N ASP A 133 -30.57 0.78 -38.95
CA ASP A 133 -31.28 2.03 -38.60
C ASP A 133 -32.80 1.88 -38.30
N ASP A 134 -33.38 0.68 -38.48
CA ASP A 134 -34.84 0.50 -38.39
C ASP A 134 -35.24 -0.74 -37.56
N LEU A 135 -35.06 -0.67 -36.23
CA LEU A 135 -35.74 -1.59 -35.31
C LEU A 135 -36.33 -0.83 -34.11
N PRO A 136 -37.65 -0.85 -33.92
CA PRO A 136 -38.28 -0.21 -32.78
C PRO A 136 -37.91 -0.95 -31.49
N ASN A 137 -37.50 -0.14 -30.51
CA ASN A 137 -37.43 -0.48 -29.10
C ASN A 137 -38.78 -1.07 -28.64
N GLU A 138 -38.83 -2.33 -28.23
CA GLU A 138 -39.81 -2.83 -27.25
C GLU A 138 -39.46 -4.24 -26.72
N SER A 139 -39.79 -4.41 -25.44
CA SER A 139 -40.13 -5.67 -24.76
C SER A 139 -39.01 -6.58 -24.22
N SER A 140 -38.68 -6.33 -22.94
CA SER A 140 -38.99 -7.25 -21.83
C SER A 140 -38.94 -8.77 -22.11
N THR A 141 -37.99 -9.48 -21.52
CA THR A 141 -38.30 -10.74 -20.80
C THR A 141 -37.28 -11.06 -19.71
N LYS A 142 -37.82 -11.29 -18.50
CA LYS A 142 -37.16 -11.84 -17.33
C LYS A 142 -36.66 -13.25 -17.60
N ALA A 143 -35.45 -13.58 -17.14
CA ALA A 143 -35.09 -14.96 -16.83
C ALA A 143 -34.39 -15.03 -15.46
N GLN A 144 -34.97 -15.85 -14.60
CA GLN A 144 -34.61 -16.03 -13.19
C GLN A 144 -33.39 -16.95 -13.04
N LYS A 145 -32.49 -16.56 -12.13
CA LYS A 145 -31.98 -17.31 -10.97
C LYS A 145 -31.53 -18.78 -11.18
N SER A 146 -30.25 -19.05 -10.92
CA SER A 146 -29.80 -20.32 -10.35
C SER A 146 -28.61 -20.18 -9.39
N LYS A 147 -28.72 -20.89 -8.27
CA LYS A 147 -27.88 -20.90 -7.06
C LYS A 147 -26.56 -21.68 -7.22
N LYS A 148 -25.52 -21.14 -6.57
CA LYS A 148 -24.55 -21.78 -5.62
C LYS A 148 -23.67 -22.94 -6.10
N LYS A 149 -22.34 -22.78 -5.89
CA LYS A 149 -21.53 -23.78 -5.16
C LYS A 149 -20.28 -23.20 -4.51
N LYS A 150 -19.92 -23.88 -3.41
CA LYS A 150 -18.94 -23.60 -2.36
C LYS A 150 -17.67 -24.39 -2.69
N GLY A 151 -16.48 -23.79 -2.59
CA GLY A 151 -15.23 -24.51 -2.81
C GLY A 151 -14.06 -23.79 -2.14
N GLY A 152 -13.71 -24.20 -0.92
CA GLY A 152 -12.52 -23.72 -0.24
C GLY A 152 -11.25 -24.37 -0.78
N LYS A 153 -10.10 -23.67 -0.68
CA LYS A 153 -8.79 -24.31 -0.61
C LYS A 153 -7.80 -23.44 0.15
N LYS A 154 -7.09 -24.08 1.08
CA LYS A 154 -6.20 -23.54 2.11
C LYS A 154 -4.73 -23.76 1.69
N LYS A 155 -3.84 -22.93 2.28
CA LYS A 155 -2.36 -23.04 2.39
C LYS A 155 -1.56 -22.48 1.19
N LYS A 156 -0.41 -21.81 1.37
CA LYS A 156 0.74 -22.14 2.24
C LYS A 156 1.59 -20.89 2.54
N LYS A 157 2.12 -20.76 3.77
CA LYS A 157 3.16 -19.77 4.14
C LYS A 157 4.50 -20.18 3.52
N SER A 158 5.15 -19.28 2.79
CA SER A 158 6.57 -19.40 2.42
C SER A 158 7.42 -18.55 3.38
N LYS A 159 8.38 -19.20 4.05
CA LYS A 159 9.41 -18.56 4.88
C LYS A 159 10.37 -17.77 3.98
N LEU A 160 10.45 -16.44 4.13
CA LEU A 160 11.55 -15.67 3.58
C LEU A 160 12.76 -15.79 4.51
N ARG A 161 13.92 -16.14 3.94
CA ARG A 161 15.23 -16.04 4.62
C ARG A 161 15.65 -14.57 4.61
N PRO A 162 16.25 -14.03 5.69
CA PRO A 162 16.78 -12.69 5.68
C PRO A 162 18.02 -12.62 4.76
N ARG A 163 18.06 -11.60 3.90
CA ARG A 163 19.25 -11.20 3.13
C ARG A 163 20.10 -10.30 4.02
N VAL A 164 21.40 -10.56 4.04
CA VAL A 164 22.41 -9.72 4.70
C VAL A 164 22.61 -8.47 3.85
N CYS A 165 22.52 -7.29 4.48
CA CYS A 165 22.92 -6.01 3.90
C CYS A 165 24.41 -5.80 4.19
N TYR A 166 25.19 -5.43 3.17
CA TYR A 166 26.58 -5.01 3.31
C TYR A 166 26.66 -3.57 3.81
#